data_AF-A0A5D2GU45-F1
#
_entry.id   AF-A0A5D2GU45-F1
#
_cell.length_a   1.000
_cell.length_b   1.000
_cell.length_c   1.000
_cell.angle_alpha   90.00
_cell.angle_beta   90.00
_cell.angle_gamma   90.00
#
_symmetry.space_group_name_H-M   'P 1'
#
loop_
_entity.id
_entity.type
_entity.pdbx_description
1 polymer ?
#
loop_
_entity_poly.entity_id
_entity_poly.type
_entity_poly.pdbx_seq_one_letter_code
_entity_poly.pdbx_strand_id
1 'polypeptide(L)'
;GVKIHDNLNVCPWCNRELERADHVLFNCNFIAGFWKRIFNWWDIGWLAAKIIGSCKSMWLTSIAVSCWSIRLARNEIVFYNKVLTMDTLIFYSKLRALLWVRAAAEECRFQERLWWLYPYRCGLSNSGSAGWCFPPLGCLKFNVSGVMRDKEGIVRALFSGPSVACEVESVELGAIIIAMDVFSDIGWKGSCFLIVEMGSREVFNLILKKSKLDRIRVCARKLTFTLAEAGGNEMADALASAGISRPCLFKAWW
;
A
#
# COMPACT_ATOMS: atom_id res chain seq x y z
N GLY A 1 -11.19 3.55 48.17
CA GLY A 1 -11.77 3.40 46.83
C GLY A 1 -11.06 4.35 45.89
N VAL A 2 -10.38 3.84 44.87
CA VAL A 2 -9.73 4.67 43.84
C VAL A 2 -10.85 5.30 43.00
N LYS A 3 -10.91 6.64 42.99
CA LYS A 3 -11.78 7.38 42.07
C LYS A 3 -11.26 7.15 40.66
N ILE A 4 -11.87 6.23 39.93
CA ILE A 4 -11.73 6.17 38.47
C ILE A 4 -12.39 7.46 37.99
N HIS A 5 -11.58 8.42 37.55
CA HIS A 5 -12.12 9.54 36.78
C HIS A 5 -12.89 8.94 35.61
N ASP A 6 -14.17 9.30 35.49
CA ASP A 6 -14.96 9.08 34.28
C ASP A 6 -14.29 9.85 33.13
N ASN A 7 -13.23 9.30 32.58
CA ASN A 7 -12.75 9.65 31.26
C ASN A 7 -13.90 9.24 30.34
N LEU A 8 -14.77 10.20 30.03
CA LEU A 8 -15.77 10.07 28.98
C LEU A 8 -15.05 9.43 27.79
N ASN A 9 -15.49 8.23 27.39
CA ASN A 9 -15.00 7.57 26.19
C ASN A 9 -15.46 8.44 25.02
N VAL A 10 -14.72 9.50 24.69
CA VAL A 10 -15.04 10.40 23.58
C VAL A 10 -14.47 9.80 22.30
N CYS A 11 -15.22 9.90 21.22
CA CYS A 11 -14.82 9.42 19.91
C CYS A 11 -13.45 10.00 19.51
N PRO A 12 -12.43 9.16 19.24
CA PRO A 12 -11.06 9.61 18.99
C PRO A 12 -10.90 10.32 17.65
N TRP A 13 -11.90 10.24 16.77
CA TRP A 13 -11.89 10.90 15.47
C TRP A 13 -12.31 12.37 15.55
N CYS A 14 -13.34 12.68 16.34
CA CYS A 14 -13.93 14.02 16.40
C CYS A 14 -13.69 14.72 17.73
N ASN A 15 -13.35 13.98 18.80
CA ASN A 15 -13.22 14.46 20.17
C ASN A 15 -14.45 15.26 20.65
N ARG A 16 -15.65 14.92 20.15
CA ARG A 16 -16.91 15.66 20.42
C ARG A 16 -18.03 14.78 20.96
N GLU A 17 -18.23 13.61 20.37
CA GLU A 17 -19.34 12.71 20.71
C GLU A 17 -18.85 11.51 21.50
N LEU A 18 -19.77 10.86 22.23
CA LEU A 18 -19.48 9.61 22.93
C LEU A 18 -19.05 8.53 21.92
N GLU A 19 -18.02 7.79 22.26
CA GLU A 19 -17.50 6.68 21.50
C GLU A 19 -18.48 5.51 21.51
N ARG A 20 -19.29 5.40 20.46
CA ARG A 20 -20.15 4.26 20.18
C ARG A 20 -19.71 3.59 18.89
N ALA A 21 -19.95 2.29 18.76
CA ALA A 21 -19.52 1.54 17.57
C ALA A 21 -20.11 2.13 16.27
N ASP A 22 -21.38 2.49 16.27
CA ASP A 22 -22.05 3.13 15.13
C ASP A 22 -21.45 4.52 14.81
N HIS A 23 -21.14 5.31 15.83
CA HIS A 23 -20.50 6.61 15.63
C HIS A 23 -19.07 6.48 15.10
N VAL A 24 -18.24 5.63 15.71
CA VAL A 24 -16.84 5.41 15.33
C VAL A 24 -16.72 4.77 13.95
N LEU A 25 -17.66 3.94 13.55
CA LEU A 25 -17.60 3.24 12.27
C LEU A 25 -18.34 3.94 11.15
N PHE A 26 -19.36 4.77 11.41
CA PHE A 26 -20.21 5.31 10.35
C PHE A 26 -20.62 6.78 10.56
N ASN A 27 -21.06 7.17 11.75
CA ASN A 27 -21.73 8.47 11.94
C ASN A 27 -20.78 9.63 12.26
N CYS A 28 -19.53 9.38 12.64
CA CYS A 28 -18.55 10.43 12.85
C CYS A 28 -18.26 11.18 11.55
N ASN A 29 -18.26 12.52 11.57
CA ASN A 29 -17.99 13.35 10.38
C ASN A 29 -16.68 13.00 9.64
N PHE A 30 -15.62 12.70 10.39
CA PHE A 30 -14.36 12.23 9.79
C PHE A 30 -14.58 10.92 9.03
N ILE A 31 -15.28 9.97 9.64
CA ILE A 31 -15.54 8.64 9.08
C ILE A 31 -16.56 8.68 7.93
N ALA A 32 -17.53 9.59 7.96
CA ALA A 32 -18.39 9.88 6.83
C ALA A 32 -17.57 10.34 5.60
N GLY A 33 -16.56 11.20 5.82
CA GLY A 33 -15.60 11.59 4.78
C GLY A 33 -14.77 10.42 4.25
N PHE A 34 -14.36 9.50 5.13
CA PHE A 34 -13.68 8.26 4.75
C PHE A 34 -14.57 7.39 3.86
N TRP A 35 -15.81 7.12 4.26
CA TRP A 35 -16.75 6.30 3.49
C TRP A 35 -17.06 6.90 2.13
N LYS A 36 -17.25 8.22 2.04
CA LYS A 36 -17.42 8.91 0.75
C LYS A 36 -16.27 8.59 -0.21
N ARG A 37 -15.04 8.57 0.28
CA ARG A 37 -13.86 8.25 -0.56
C ARG A 37 -13.74 6.75 -0.87
N ILE A 38 -14.17 5.85 0.01
CA ILE A 38 -14.26 4.40 -0.28
C ILE A 38 -15.33 4.11 -1.34
N PHE A 39 -16.51 4.75 -1.27
CA PHE A 39 -17.55 4.58 -2.28
C PHE A 39 -17.16 5.19 -3.63
N ASN A 40 -16.55 6.39 -3.63
CA ASN A 40 -16.01 7.00 -4.83
C ASN A 40 -14.91 6.14 -5.48
N TRP A 41 -14.08 5.47 -4.67
CA TRP A 41 -13.06 4.55 -5.19
C TRP A 41 -13.69 3.41 -5.99
N TRP A 42 -14.83 2.90 -5.56
CA TRP A 42 -15.57 1.88 -6.30
C TRP A 42 -16.38 2.42 -7.48
N ASP A 43 -16.41 3.74 -7.70
CA ASP A 43 -17.26 4.42 -8.70
C ASP A 43 -18.76 4.07 -8.51
N ILE A 44 -19.14 3.81 -7.26
CA ILE A 44 -20.50 3.46 -6.88
C ILE A 44 -21.13 4.73 -6.29
N GLY A 45 -22.00 5.40 -7.05
CA GLY A 45 -23.03 6.25 -6.46
C GLY A 45 -23.97 5.42 -5.58
N TRP A 46 -24.83 6.04 -4.76
CA TRP A 46 -25.76 5.39 -3.80
C TRP A 46 -26.58 4.19 -4.33
N LEU A 47 -26.62 3.96 -5.64
CA LEU A 47 -27.21 2.79 -6.27
C LEU A 47 -26.32 1.54 -6.17
N ALA A 48 -26.32 0.94 -4.98
CA ALA A 48 -25.80 -0.40 -4.68
C ALA A 48 -26.48 -1.55 -5.48
N ALA A 49 -27.49 -1.26 -6.30
CA ALA A 49 -28.31 -2.28 -6.94
C ALA A 49 -27.68 -2.92 -8.20
N LYS A 50 -26.57 -2.38 -8.73
CA LYS A 50 -25.99 -2.82 -10.02
C LYS A 50 -24.60 -3.44 -9.93
N ILE A 51 -24.10 -3.81 -8.74
CA ILE A 51 -22.98 -4.76 -8.62
C ILE A 51 -23.49 -6.16 -8.97
N ILE A 52 -23.91 -6.34 -10.22
CA ILE A 52 -24.38 -7.60 -10.78
C ILE A 52 -23.13 -8.34 -11.28
N GLY A 53 -22.67 -9.34 -10.52
CA GLY A 53 -21.65 -10.30 -10.98
C GLY A 53 -20.47 -10.55 -10.03
N SER A 54 -19.36 -10.98 -10.63
CA SER A 54 -18.11 -11.49 -10.02
C SER A 54 -17.46 -10.59 -8.97
N CYS A 55 -17.81 -9.31 -8.91
CA CYS A 55 -17.20 -8.33 -8.01
C CYS A 55 -17.92 -8.17 -6.66
N LYS A 56 -19.04 -8.85 -6.42
CA LYS A 56 -19.78 -8.75 -5.14
C LYS A 56 -18.93 -9.14 -3.94
N SER A 57 -18.18 -10.24 -4.05
CA SER A 57 -17.27 -10.70 -2.98
C SER A 57 -16.20 -9.65 -2.68
N MET A 58 -15.56 -9.10 -3.72
CA MET A 58 -14.52 -8.07 -3.57
C MET A 58 -15.05 -6.78 -2.93
N TRP A 59 -16.26 -6.37 -3.31
CA TRP A 59 -16.91 -5.21 -2.71
C TRP A 59 -17.18 -5.44 -1.22
N LEU A 60 -17.80 -6.57 -0.86
CA LEU A 60 -18.05 -6.92 0.54
C LEU A 60 -16.77 -7.01 1.36
N THR A 61 -15.72 -7.62 0.82
CA THR A 61 -14.39 -7.66 1.44
C THR A 61 -13.85 -6.24 1.65
N SER A 62 -14.01 -5.35 0.69
CA SER A 62 -13.57 -3.95 0.82
C SER A 62 -14.29 -3.20 1.94
N ILE A 63 -15.61 -3.40 2.08
CA ILE A 63 -16.38 -2.81 3.18
C ILE A 63 -15.95 -3.38 4.53
N ALA A 64 -15.88 -4.72 4.66
CA ALA A 64 -15.48 -5.38 5.90
C ALA A 64 -14.07 -4.98 6.34
N VAL A 65 -13.12 -4.95 5.41
CA VAL A 65 -11.73 -4.55 5.68
C VAL A 65 -11.61 -3.05 5.96
N SER A 66 -12.48 -2.22 5.38
CA SER A 66 -12.55 -0.80 5.73
C SER A 66 -13.01 -0.60 7.18
N CYS A 67 -14.05 -1.30 7.63
CA CYS A 67 -14.47 -1.32 9.03
C CYS A 67 -13.34 -1.79 9.96
N TRP A 68 -12.66 -2.88 9.58
CA TRP A 68 -11.51 -3.38 10.34
C TRP A 68 -10.39 -2.33 10.42
N SER A 69 -10.08 -1.66 9.31
CA SER A 69 -9.02 -0.66 9.23
C SER A 69 -9.33 0.57 10.08
N ILE A 70 -10.59 1.02 10.11
CA ILE A 70 -11.06 2.06 11.05
C ILE A 70 -10.80 1.62 12.49
N ARG A 71 -11.19 0.38 12.86
CA ARG A 71 -11.00 -0.14 14.21
C ARG A 71 -9.52 -0.22 14.61
N LEU A 72 -8.65 -0.70 13.73
CA LEU A 72 -7.20 -0.73 13.99
C LEU A 72 -6.64 0.68 14.17
N ALA A 73 -6.97 1.60 13.27
CA ALA A 73 -6.53 2.97 13.34
C ALA A 73 -7.00 3.69 14.62
N ARG A 74 -8.24 3.42 15.05
CA ARG A 74 -8.75 3.89 16.34
C ARG A 74 -7.87 3.40 17.50
N ASN A 75 -7.52 2.12 17.51
CA ASN A 75 -6.65 1.55 18.54
C ASN A 75 -5.26 2.22 18.54
N GLU A 76 -4.72 2.51 17.37
CA GLU A 76 -3.44 3.23 17.26
C GLU A 76 -3.50 4.64 17.84
N ILE A 77 -4.61 5.36 17.66
CA ILE A 77 -4.81 6.68 18.26
C ILE A 77 -4.94 6.55 19.78
N VAL A 78 -5.78 5.63 20.26
CA VAL A 78 -6.11 5.55 21.69
C VAL A 78 -4.96 4.97 22.53
N PHE A 79 -4.25 3.95 22.03
CA PHE A 79 -3.20 3.28 22.80
C PHE A 79 -1.81 3.86 22.56
N TYR A 80 -1.55 4.45 21.40
CA TYR A 80 -0.21 4.92 21.02
C TYR A 80 -0.15 6.40 20.64
N ASN A 81 -1.25 7.14 20.77
CA ASN A 81 -1.35 8.57 20.43
C ASN A 81 -0.83 8.89 19.02
N LYS A 82 -1.01 7.96 18.07
CA LYS A 82 -0.57 8.17 16.68
C LYS A 82 -1.52 9.12 15.96
N VAL A 83 -0.95 10.06 15.21
CA VAL A 83 -1.72 10.93 14.32
C VAL A 83 -1.91 10.24 12.98
N LEU A 84 -3.17 9.97 12.62
CA LEU A 84 -3.52 9.36 11.34
C LEU A 84 -4.27 10.35 10.45
N THR A 85 -3.84 10.48 9.20
CA THR A 85 -4.53 11.28 8.20
C THR A 85 -5.61 10.47 7.48
N MET A 86 -6.57 11.17 6.86
CA MET A 86 -7.60 10.56 6.01
C MET A 86 -6.98 9.73 4.88
N ASP A 87 -5.95 10.26 4.22
CA ASP A 87 -5.28 9.59 3.09
C ASP A 87 -4.58 8.31 3.52
N THR A 88 -3.91 8.33 4.67
CA THR A 88 -3.26 7.14 5.22
C THR A 88 -4.28 6.06 5.59
N LEU A 89 -5.41 6.43 6.20
CA LEU A 89 -6.48 5.49 6.54
C LEU A 89 -7.07 4.84 5.27
N ILE A 90 -7.37 5.63 4.24
CA ILE A 90 -7.89 5.12 2.96
C ILE A 90 -6.89 4.20 2.30
N PHE A 91 -5.63 4.62 2.26
CA PHE A 91 -4.56 3.84 1.67
C PHE A 91 -4.47 2.46 2.34
N TYR A 92 -4.44 2.40 3.67
CA TYR A 92 -4.39 1.14 4.39
C TYR A 92 -5.64 0.28 4.18
N SER A 93 -6.82 0.89 4.13
CA SER A 93 -8.06 0.15 3.84
C SER A 93 -8.03 -0.49 2.46
N LYS A 94 -7.63 0.26 1.42
CA LYS A 94 -7.49 -0.25 0.05
C LYS A 94 -6.44 -1.37 -0.05
N LEU A 95 -5.29 -1.16 0.59
CA LEU A 95 -4.19 -2.12 0.60
C LEU A 95 -4.59 -3.42 1.31
N ARG A 96 -5.17 -3.34 2.51
CA ARG A 96 -5.61 -4.54 3.23
C ARG A 96 -6.68 -5.27 2.44
N ALA A 97 -7.63 -4.54 1.86
CA ALA A 97 -8.69 -5.15 1.05
C ALA A 97 -8.10 -5.88 -0.16
N LEU A 98 -7.06 -5.34 -0.80
CA LEU A 98 -6.32 -6.02 -1.87
C LEU A 98 -5.73 -7.34 -1.38
N LEU A 99 -5.01 -7.31 -0.26
CA LEU A 99 -4.36 -8.49 0.32
C LEU A 99 -5.40 -9.57 0.66
N TRP A 100 -6.54 -9.19 1.23
CA TRP A 100 -7.63 -10.11 1.53
C TRP A 100 -8.29 -10.69 0.27
N VAL A 101 -8.54 -9.87 -0.75
CA VAL A 101 -9.10 -10.36 -2.02
C VAL A 101 -8.15 -11.35 -2.67
N ARG A 102 -6.84 -11.08 -2.66
CA ARG A 102 -5.82 -12.00 -3.18
C ARG A 102 -5.76 -13.32 -2.43
N ALA A 103 -5.78 -13.26 -1.11
CA ALA A 103 -5.79 -14.47 -0.28
C ALA A 103 -7.06 -15.31 -0.50
N ALA A 104 -8.20 -14.68 -0.76
CA ALA A 104 -9.46 -15.37 -1.00
C ALA A 104 -9.66 -15.86 -2.44
N ALA A 105 -8.91 -15.32 -3.40
CA ALA A 105 -9.03 -15.63 -4.81
C ALA A 105 -7.70 -16.20 -5.34
N GLU A 106 -7.41 -17.44 -4.95
CA GLU A 106 -6.16 -18.15 -5.31
C GLU A 106 -5.91 -18.24 -6.83
N GLU A 107 -6.95 -18.07 -7.67
CA GLU A 107 -6.86 -18.25 -9.13
C GLU A 107 -7.26 -17.03 -9.98
N CYS A 108 -7.78 -15.95 -9.38
CA CYS A 108 -8.20 -14.79 -10.19
C CYS A 108 -6.99 -13.96 -10.63
N ARG A 109 -6.76 -13.90 -11.94
CA ARG A 109 -5.82 -12.94 -12.54
C ARG A 109 -6.29 -11.52 -12.24
N PHE A 110 -5.55 -10.84 -11.38
CA PHE A 110 -5.93 -9.58 -10.78
C PHE A 110 -5.03 -8.45 -11.30
N GLN A 111 -5.60 -7.50 -12.06
CA GLN A 111 -4.86 -6.30 -12.47
C GLN A 111 -4.79 -5.30 -11.31
N GLU A 112 -3.64 -5.24 -10.64
CA GLU A 112 -3.44 -4.37 -9.47
C GLU A 112 -3.67 -2.90 -9.79
N ARG A 113 -3.30 -2.45 -10.98
CA ARG A 113 -3.55 -1.06 -11.41
C ARG A 113 -5.03 -0.71 -11.35
N LEU A 114 -5.89 -1.62 -11.83
CA LEU A 114 -7.33 -1.40 -11.78
C LEU A 114 -7.85 -1.38 -10.36
N TRP A 115 -7.24 -2.09 -9.41
CA TRP A 115 -7.67 -2.04 -8.03
C TRP A 115 -7.55 -0.66 -7.43
N TRP A 116 -6.42 0.01 -7.65
CA TRP A 116 -6.18 1.33 -7.05
C TRP A 116 -7.09 2.42 -7.61
N LEU A 117 -7.50 2.28 -8.87
CA LEU A 117 -8.26 3.27 -9.63
C LEU A 117 -9.77 2.94 -9.69
N TYR A 118 -10.12 1.73 -10.16
CA TYR A 118 -11.46 1.27 -10.51
C TYR A 118 -11.63 -0.23 -10.17
N PRO A 119 -11.81 -0.60 -8.89
CA PRO A 119 -11.76 -1.98 -8.42
C PRO A 119 -12.86 -2.86 -9.04
N TYR A 120 -14.00 -2.27 -9.41
CA TYR A 120 -15.06 -2.96 -10.15
C TYR A 120 -14.63 -3.48 -11.53
N ARG A 121 -13.54 -2.94 -12.11
CA ARG A 121 -12.99 -3.39 -13.39
C ARG A 121 -11.97 -4.53 -13.24
N CYS A 122 -11.57 -4.89 -12.01
CA CYS A 122 -10.57 -5.93 -11.78
C CYS A 122 -11.04 -7.34 -12.20
N GLY A 123 -12.34 -7.64 -12.11
CA GLY A 123 -12.89 -8.97 -12.35
C GLY A 123 -13.19 -9.32 -13.82
N LEU A 124 -12.66 -8.57 -14.80
CA LEU A 124 -13.07 -8.65 -16.21
C LEU A 124 -11.97 -9.00 -17.22
N SER A 125 -10.70 -9.11 -16.82
CA SER A 125 -9.62 -9.35 -17.78
C SER A 125 -9.24 -10.84 -17.89
N ASN A 126 -9.73 -11.51 -18.94
CA ASN A 126 -9.18 -12.78 -19.44
C ASN A 126 -7.89 -12.59 -20.26
N SER A 127 -7.43 -11.34 -20.46
CA SER A 127 -6.21 -11.09 -21.23
C SER A 127 -4.97 -11.43 -20.40
N GLY A 128 -4.13 -12.30 -20.96
CA GLY A 128 -2.85 -12.72 -20.39
C GLY A 128 -1.84 -11.59 -20.37
N SER A 129 -1.97 -10.69 -19.39
CA SER A 129 -0.81 -9.99 -18.87
C SER A 129 0.01 -11.02 -18.09
N ALA A 130 1.22 -11.32 -18.55
CA ALA A 130 2.23 -12.02 -17.77
C ALA A 130 2.70 -11.09 -16.64
N GLY A 131 1.83 -10.89 -15.65
CA GLY A 131 2.02 -9.94 -14.57
C GLY A 131 2.73 -10.60 -13.40
N TRP A 132 3.92 -10.08 -13.09
CA TRP A 132 4.73 -10.31 -11.88
C TRP A 132 5.15 -11.77 -11.58
N CYS A 133 6.46 -12.01 -11.57
CA CYS A 133 7.06 -13.30 -11.18
C CYS A 133 7.51 -13.31 -9.71
N PHE A 134 7.21 -14.40 -9.00
CA PHE A 134 7.69 -14.66 -7.64
C PHE A 134 9.22 -14.67 -7.59
N PRO A 135 9.85 -14.06 -6.56
CA PRO A 135 11.28 -14.19 -6.40
C PRO A 135 11.65 -15.60 -5.89
N PRO A 136 12.91 -16.03 -6.13
CA PRO A 136 13.40 -17.31 -5.61
C PRO A 136 13.28 -17.41 -4.09
N LEU A 137 13.23 -18.64 -3.56
CA LEU A 137 13.20 -18.89 -2.11
C LEU A 137 14.37 -18.18 -1.40
N GLY A 138 14.06 -17.44 -0.32
CA GLY A 138 15.04 -16.69 0.46
C GLY A 138 15.39 -15.30 -0.12
N CYS A 139 14.74 -14.89 -1.21
CA CYS A 139 14.87 -13.57 -1.79
C CYS A 139 13.67 -12.68 -1.42
N LEU A 140 13.96 -11.40 -1.20
CA LEU A 140 12.97 -10.32 -1.25
C LEU A 140 13.08 -9.62 -2.60
N LYS A 141 11.94 -9.21 -3.16
CA LYS A 141 11.87 -8.47 -4.41
C LYS A 141 11.29 -7.09 -4.17
N PHE A 142 12.05 -6.08 -4.53
CA PHE A 142 11.68 -4.69 -4.47
C PHE A 142 11.41 -4.16 -5.86
N ASN A 143 10.17 -3.72 -6.11
CA ASN A 143 9.78 -3.01 -7.31
C ASN A 143 10.05 -1.51 -7.09
N VAL A 144 11.00 -0.95 -7.86
CA VAL A 144 11.29 0.49 -7.89
C VAL A 144 9.97 1.23 -8.13
N SER A 145 9.75 2.30 -7.37
CA SER A 145 8.45 2.98 -7.13
C SER A 145 7.69 2.56 -5.86
N GLY A 146 8.27 1.68 -5.04
CA GLY A 146 7.97 1.65 -3.61
C GLY A 146 7.22 0.45 -3.06
N VAL A 147 7.38 -0.74 -3.65
CA VAL A 147 6.80 -1.99 -3.14
C VAL A 147 7.88 -3.02 -2.90
N MET A 148 7.92 -3.59 -1.69
CA MET A 148 8.76 -4.75 -1.36
C MET A 148 7.89 -5.97 -1.06
N ARG A 149 8.19 -7.09 -1.70
CA ARG A 149 7.47 -8.36 -1.58
C ARG A 149 8.41 -9.49 -1.18
N ASP A 150 7.87 -10.49 -0.49
CA ASP A 150 8.56 -11.73 -0.18
C ASP A 150 8.41 -12.79 -1.29
N LYS A 151 8.92 -13.99 -1.02
CA LYS A 151 8.88 -15.16 -1.91
C LYS A 151 7.47 -15.68 -2.14
N GLU A 152 6.51 -15.39 -1.27
CA GLU A 152 5.09 -15.67 -1.43
C GLU A 152 4.35 -14.52 -2.17
N GLY A 153 5.06 -13.48 -2.61
CA GLY A 153 4.45 -12.31 -3.26
C GLY A 153 3.64 -11.43 -2.32
N ILE A 154 3.72 -11.68 -1.02
CA ILE A 154 3.11 -10.86 0.01
C ILE A 154 3.91 -9.58 0.10
N VAL A 155 3.24 -8.43 -0.02
CA VAL A 155 3.87 -7.13 0.25
C VAL A 155 4.31 -7.14 1.71
N ARG A 156 5.51 -6.68 2.00
CA ARG A 156 6.06 -6.59 3.36
C ARG A 156 6.46 -5.19 3.75
N ALA A 157 6.80 -4.38 2.76
CA ALA A 157 7.07 -2.98 2.96
C ALA A 157 6.64 -2.20 1.73
N LEU A 158 6.29 -0.95 1.94
CA LEU A 158 5.97 -0.02 0.88
C LEU A 158 6.28 1.40 1.31
N PHE A 159 6.50 2.25 0.33
CA PHE A 159 6.60 3.68 0.53
C PHE A 159 6.04 4.42 -0.66
N SER A 160 5.65 5.66 -0.43
CA SER A 160 5.07 6.55 -1.44
C SER A 160 5.25 7.97 -0.93
N GLY A 161 5.74 8.89 -1.75
CA GLY A 161 6.05 10.24 -1.30
C GLY A 161 6.08 11.24 -2.44
N PRO A 162 6.11 12.54 -2.11
CA PRO A 162 6.23 13.59 -3.11
C PRO A 162 7.51 13.42 -3.91
N SER A 163 7.44 13.76 -5.19
CA SER A 163 8.62 13.91 -6.03
C SER A 163 8.71 15.35 -6.51
N VAL A 164 9.84 15.99 -6.22
CA VAL A 164 10.23 17.30 -6.79
C VAL A 164 11.19 17.16 -7.98
N ALA A 165 11.61 15.93 -8.29
CA ALA A 165 12.52 15.67 -9.41
C ALA A 165 11.76 15.75 -10.74
N CYS A 166 12.30 16.52 -11.68
CA CYS A 166 11.76 16.66 -13.03
C CYS A 166 12.13 15.49 -13.96
N GLU A 167 13.17 14.73 -13.61
CA GLU A 167 13.70 13.65 -14.44
C GLU A 167 13.40 12.28 -13.84
N VAL A 168 12.87 11.37 -14.66
CA VAL A 168 12.51 9.99 -14.27
C VAL A 168 13.69 9.27 -13.61
N GLU A 169 14.91 9.49 -14.10
CA GLU A 169 16.11 8.87 -13.55
C GLU A 169 16.38 9.25 -12.09
N SER A 170 16.18 10.53 -11.77
CA SER A 170 16.35 11.05 -10.40
C SER A 170 15.25 10.53 -9.47
N VAL A 171 14.03 10.35 -9.99
CA VAL A 171 12.91 9.78 -9.23
C VAL A 171 13.16 8.32 -8.88
N GLU A 172 13.50 7.49 -9.87
CA GLU A 172 13.75 6.07 -9.64
C GLU A 172 14.97 5.83 -8.74
N LEU A 173 16.05 6.59 -8.93
CA LEU A 173 17.22 6.50 -8.06
C LEU A 173 16.90 6.90 -6.62
N GLY A 174 16.10 7.97 -6.44
CA GLY A 174 15.59 8.37 -5.13
C GLY A 174 14.73 7.28 -4.49
N ALA A 175 13.86 6.63 -5.26
CA ALA A 175 13.07 5.50 -4.78
C ALA A 175 13.96 4.33 -4.34
N ILE A 176 15.03 4.00 -5.07
CA ILE A 176 15.98 2.96 -4.66
C ILE A 176 16.63 3.32 -3.32
N ILE A 177 17.05 4.57 -3.12
CA ILE A 177 17.64 5.02 -1.85
C ILE A 177 16.63 4.84 -0.71
N ILE A 178 15.40 5.32 -0.88
CA ILE A 178 14.34 5.19 0.12
C ILE A 178 14.06 3.71 0.44
N ALA A 179 14.08 2.84 -0.58
CA ALA A 179 13.89 1.41 -0.39
C ALA A 179 14.97 0.77 0.47
N MET A 180 16.23 1.18 0.29
CA MET A 180 17.34 0.70 1.11
C MET A 180 17.27 1.22 2.55
N ASP A 181 16.80 2.45 2.73
CA ASP A 181 16.53 3.00 4.06
C ASP A 181 15.43 2.17 4.75
N VAL A 182 14.30 1.94 4.09
CA VAL A 182 13.21 1.10 4.61
C VAL A 182 13.69 -0.31 4.94
N PHE A 183 14.48 -0.93 4.05
CA PHE A 183 15.06 -2.24 4.26
C PHE A 183 15.96 -2.29 5.51
N SER A 184 16.73 -1.22 5.73
CA SER A 184 17.60 -1.09 6.90
C SER A 184 16.79 -0.82 8.18
N ASP A 185 15.78 0.04 8.11
CA ASP A 185 14.88 0.42 9.22
C ASP A 185 14.09 -0.81 9.74
N ILE A 186 13.71 -1.73 8.85
CA ILE A 186 13.04 -2.99 9.21
C ILE A 186 13.98 -3.98 9.94
N GLY A 187 15.30 -3.76 9.87
CA GLY A 187 16.31 -4.64 10.46
C GLY A 187 16.67 -5.84 9.57
N TRP A 188 16.44 -5.75 8.26
CA TRP A 188 16.80 -6.81 7.31
C TRP A 188 18.21 -6.70 6.73
N LYS A 189 19.00 -5.77 7.28
CA LYS A 189 20.38 -5.58 6.86
C LYS A 189 21.17 -6.88 6.98
N GLY A 190 21.72 -7.35 5.87
CA GLY A 190 22.52 -8.58 5.79
C GLY A 190 21.75 -9.89 5.98
N SER A 191 20.43 -9.88 6.18
CA SER A 191 19.66 -11.08 6.50
C SER A 191 19.17 -11.84 5.27
N CYS A 192 18.95 -11.17 4.14
CA CYS A 192 18.38 -11.80 2.94
C CYS A 192 19.04 -11.37 1.63
N PHE A 193 18.69 -12.10 0.57
CA PHE A 193 18.98 -11.74 -0.82
C PHE A 193 17.95 -10.71 -1.28
N LEU A 194 18.39 -9.59 -1.87
CA LEU A 194 17.50 -8.54 -2.34
C LEU A 194 17.61 -8.40 -3.86
N ILE A 195 16.45 -8.44 -4.52
CA ILE A 195 16.30 -8.18 -5.95
C ILE A 195 15.63 -6.81 -6.10
N VAL A 196 16.28 -5.87 -6.77
CA VAL A 196 15.72 -4.56 -7.12
C VAL A 196 15.30 -4.59 -8.58
N GLU A 197 14.00 -4.59 -8.81
CA GLU A 197 13.37 -4.64 -10.13
C GLU A 197 12.92 -3.25 -10.57
N MET A 198 13.35 -2.83 -11.75
CA MET A 198 13.27 -1.45 -12.23
C MET A 198 12.34 -1.30 -13.42
N GLY A 199 11.62 -0.17 -13.51
CA GLY A 199 10.74 0.13 -14.64
C GLY A 199 11.51 0.68 -15.85
N SER A 200 12.57 1.47 -15.60
CA SER A 200 13.36 2.10 -16.65
C SER A 200 14.65 1.35 -16.97
N ARG A 201 14.87 1.14 -18.28
CA ARG A 201 16.12 0.57 -18.81
C ARG A 201 17.28 1.55 -18.73
N GLU A 202 16.99 2.85 -18.84
CA GLU A 202 17.96 3.94 -18.72
C GLU A 202 18.56 3.96 -17.32
N VAL A 203 17.72 3.88 -16.28
CA VAL A 203 18.16 3.81 -14.89
C VAL A 203 18.93 2.53 -14.64
N PHE A 204 18.51 1.40 -15.20
CA PHE A 204 19.22 0.13 -15.05
C PHE A 204 20.65 0.23 -15.59
N ASN A 205 20.80 0.78 -16.80
CA ASN A 205 22.10 1.03 -17.41
C ASN A 205 22.94 2.03 -16.61
N LEU A 206 22.31 3.05 -16.02
CA LEU A 206 22.97 4.04 -15.17
C LEU A 206 23.57 3.41 -13.90
N ILE A 207 22.80 2.54 -13.24
CA ILE A 207 23.21 1.80 -12.04
C ILE A 207 24.40 0.89 -12.35
N LEU A 208 24.39 0.21 -13.50
CA LEU A 208 25.50 -0.64 -13.91
C LEU A 208 26.79 0.17 -14.18
N LYS A 209 26.67 1.41 -14.66
CA LYS A 209 27.82 2.27 -14.99
C LYS A 209 28.38 3.05 -13.78
N LYS A 210 27.57 3.40 -12.78
CA LYS A 210 27.99 4.28 -11.66
C LYS A 210 28.40 3.49 -10.41
N SER A 211 29.58 3.80 -9.87
CA SER A 211 30.09 3.29 -8.57
C SER A 211 29.37 3.86 -7.34
N LYS A 212 28.53 4.90 -7.49
CA LYS A 212 27.82 5.55 -6.36
C LYS A 212 26.87 4.65 -5.56
N LEU A 213 26.64 3.41 -6.00
CA LEU A 213 25.88 2.41 -5.26
C LEU A 213 26.69 1.57 -4.27
N ASP A 214 27.97 1.85 -4.06
CA ASP A 214 28.78 1.10 -3.08
C ASP A 214 28.16 1.13 -1.67
N ARG A 215 27.52 2.24 -1.27
CA ARG A 215 26.76 2.32 0.00
C ARG A 215 25.53 1.42 0.02
N ILE A 216 24.87 1.22 -1.12
CA ILE A 216 23.65 0.42 -1.27
C ILE A 216 23.97 -1.08 -1.25
N ARG A 217 25.14 -1.47 -1.77
CA ARG A 217 25.58 -2.88 -1.82
C ARG A 217 25.85 -3.49 -0.44
N VAL A 218 26.08 -2.68 0.60
CA VAL A 218 26.35 -3.15 1.97
C VAL A 218 25.05 -3.52 2.71
N CYS A 219 23.88 -3.21 2.17
CA CYS A 219 22.61 -3.41 2.87
C CYS A 219 22.14 -4.87 2.86
N ALA A 220 22.37 -5.64 1.80
CA ALA A 220 21.86 -7.01 1.67
C ALA A 220 23.00 -8.03 1.62
N ARG A 221 22.71 -9.30 1.95
CA ARG A 221 23.69 -10.40 1.81
C ARG A 221 24.14 -10.56 0.35
N LYS A 222 23.23 -10.29 -0.58
CA LYS A 222 23.47 -10.16 -2.01
C LYS A 222 22.42 -9.22 -2.57
N LEU A 223 22.84 -8.32 -3.45
CA LEU A 223 21.98 -7.38 -4.14
C LEU A 223 22.06 -7.62 -5.64
N THR A 224 20.90 -7.84 -6.27
CA THR A 224 20.77 -8.02 -7.71
C THR A 224 19.83 -6.96 -8.27
N PHE A 225 20.16 -6.38 -9.42
CA PHE A 225 19.28 -5.48 -10.15
C PHE A 225 18.69 -6.21 -11.37
N THR A 226 17.41 -6.02 -11.64
CA THR A 226 16.71 -6.57 -12.80
C THR A 226 15.78 -5.53 -13.43
N LEU A 227 15.41 -5.74 -14.69
CA LEU A 227 14.38 -4.95 -15.36
C LEU A 227 13.02 -5.64 -15.18
N ALA A 228 11.98 -4.87 -14.89
CA ALA A 228 10.62 -5.37 -14.79
C ALA A 228 10.12 -5.84 -16.16
N GLU A 229 9.45 -6.98 -16.18
CA GLU A 229 8.64 -7.38 -17.34
C GLU A 229 7.42 -6.45 -17.47
N ALA A 230 6.83 -6.40 -18.67
CA ALA A 230 5.65 -5.57 -18.92
C ALA A 230 4.52 -5.91 -17.94
N GLY A 231 4.10 -4.94 -17.12
CA GLY A 231 3.09 -5.12 -16.08
C GLY A 231 3.62 -5.57 -14.71
N GLY A 232 4.91 -5.90 -14.57
CA GLY A 232 5.51 -6.34 -13.30
C GLY A 232 5.58 -5.25 -12.21
N ASN A 233 5.57 -3.98 -12.61
CA ASN A 233 5.70 -2.81 -11.74
C ASN A 233 4.38 -2.08 -11.43
N GLU A 234 3.23 -2.58 -11.88
CA GLU A 234 1.96 -1.81 -11.84
C GLU A 234 1.58 -1.24 -10.46
N MET A 235 1.78 -2.00 -9.38
CA MET A 235 1.51 -1.52 -8.02
C MET A 235 2.44 -0.39 -7.62
N ALA A 236 3.73 -0.54 -7.94
CA ALA A 236 4.74 0.44 -7.61
C ALA A 236 4.47 1.74 -8.38
N ASP A 237 4.10 1.66 -9.66
CA ASP A 237 3.73 2.82 -10.47
C ASP A 237 2.48 3.52 -9.94
N ALA A 238 1.46 2.75 -9.52
CA ALA A 238 0.27 3.30 -8.89
C ALA A 238 0.59 3.99 -7.55
N LEU A 239 1.49 3.42 -6.74
CA LEU A 239 1.96 4.02 -5.49
C LEU A 239 2.74 5.30 -5.71
N ALA A 240 3.64 5.33 -6.69
CA ALA A 240 4.37 6.53 -7.06
C ALA A 240 3.41 7.62 -7.53
N SER A 241 2.46 7.29 -8.40
CA SER A 241 1.44 8.22 -8.90
C SER A 241 0.58 8.81 -7.77
N ALA A 242 0.14 7.96 -6.83
CA ALA A 242 -0.59 8.40 -5.64
C ALA A 242 0.29 9.14 -4.62
N GLY A 243 1.62 9.02 -4.73
CA GLY A 243 2.60 9.66 -3.87
C GLY A 243 2.90 11.10 -4.24
N ILE A 244 2.79 11.45 -5.52
CA ILE A 244 3.12 12.79 -6.05
C ILE A 244 2.40 13.91 -5.28
N SER A 245 1.14 13.70 -4.92
CA SER A 245 0.32 14.68 -4.21
C SER A 245 0.48 14.66 -2.68
N ARG A 246 1.30 13.76 -2.12
CA ARG A 246 1.47 13.65 -0.67
C ARG A 246 2.34 14.79 -0.14
N PRO A 247 2.02 15.36 1.03
CA PRO A 247 2.85 16.41 1.63
C PRO A 247 4.19 15.89 2.18
N CYS A 248 4.29 14.59 2.47
CA CYS A 248 5.48 13.97 3.05
C CYS A 248 5.65 12.52 2.58
N LEU A 249 6.86 11.99 2.77
CA LEU A 249 7.18 10.60 2.52
C LEU A 249 6.41 9.70 3.48
N PHE A 250 5.66 8.75 2.94
CA PHE A 250 5.00 7.70 3.68
C PHE A 250 5.79 6.40 3.54
N LYS A 251 5.99 5.70 4.66
CA LYS A 251 6.60 4.37 4.74
C LYS A 251 5.69 3.48 5.60
N ALA A 252 5.54 2.20 5.23
CA ALA A 252 4.85 1.20 6.04
C ALA A 252 5.45 -0.18 5.82
N TRP A 253 5.46 -1.02 6.85
CA TRP A 253 5.97 -2.39 6.80
C TRP A 253 5.30 -3.29 7.84
N TRP A 254 5.36 -4.62 7.65
CA TRP A 254 4.76 -5.64 8.52
C TRP A 254 5.40 -7.02 8.36
#